data_AF-A0A1Q7IMN1-F1
#
_entry.id   AF-A0A1Q7IMN1-F1
#
_cell.length_a   1.000
_cell.length_b   1.000
_cell.length_c   1.000
_cell.angle_alpha   90.00
_cell.angle_beta   90.00
_cell.angle_gamma   90.00
#
_symmetry.space_group_name_H-M   'P 1'
#
loop_
_entity.id
_entity.type
_entity.pdbx_description
1 polymer ?
#
loop_
_entity_poly.entity_id
_entity_poly.type
_entity_poly.pdbx_seq_one_letter_code
_entity_poly.pdbx_strand_id
1 'polypeptide(L)'
;MPKATTVRFTDEMFARLDQASARTGMPVNSIVIAACLEWMQRHTPVPGETRVDVNLPPEARLTVPPRWATLRRAVEVAVGKRPTTGMYPFERFTSHAKELLTLAQTEALKAGYSYIGTEHMLLAAFGDAEFQSAKILAALSIEEAAVRSATDKAIGRHKTSIPTRIVPTSRVKVVIELAFKLCGSAGDPKVSTGHLLLAVATEGQGIAAHVLKDLGATKERIESEMAQQLPAPEA
;
A
#
# COMPACT_ATOMS: atom_id res chain seq x y z
N MET A 1 -21.69 -7.02 7.65
CA MET A 1 -20.67 -6.58 6.68
C MET A 1 -21.22 -5.40 5.89
N PRO A 2 -20.56 -4.23 5.88
CA PRO A 2 -21.04 -3.08 5.11
C PRO A 2 -20.95 -3.40 3.62
N LYS A 3 -22.08 -3.29 2.90
CA LYS A 3 -22.12 -3.41 1.44
C LYS A 3 -21.54 -2.11 0.85
N ALA A 4 -20.39 -2.19 0.19
CA ALA A 4 -19.87 -1.05 -0.56
C ALA A 4 -20.70 -0.90 -1.84
N THR A 5 -21.52 0.15 -1.91
CA THR A 5 -22.29 0.49 -3.11
C THR A 5 -21.56 1.62 -3.84
N THR A 6 -21.10 1.36 -5.07
CA THR A 6 -20.49 2.40 -5.92
C THR A 6 -21.60 3.29 -6.49
N VAL A 7 -21.64 4.55 -6.04
CA VAL A 7 -22.53 5.57 -6.60
C VAL A 7 -21.83 6.24 -7.77
N ARG A 8 -22.48 6.29 -8.94
CA ARG A 8 -22.00 7.05 -10.11
C ARG A 8 -22.71 8.39 -10.14
N PHE A 9 -21.94 9.47 -10.22
CA PHE A 9 -22.48 10.81 -10.44
C PHE A 9 -22.61 11.09 -11.94
N THR A 10 -23.44 12.07 -12.29
CA THR A 10 -23.51 12.60 -13.65
C THR A 10 -22.26 13.42 -13.98
N ASP A 11 -21.95 13.56 -15.27
CA ASP A 11 -20.77 14.31 -15.73
C ASP A 11 -20.79 15.77 -15.27
N GLU A 12 -21.97 16.39 -15.24
CA GLU A 12 -22.15 17.75 -14.71
C GLU A 12 -21.79 17.85 -13.21
N MET A 13 -22.21 16.85 -12.42
CA MET A 13 -21.91 16.81 -10.99
C MET A 13 -20.42 16.57 -10.74
N PHE A 14 -19.78 15.70 -11.52
CA PHE A 14 -18.34 15.51 -11.46
C PHE A 14 -17.58 16.80 -11.79
N ALA A 15 -17.95 17.52 -12.85
CA ALA A 15 -17.31 18.78 -13.21
C ALA A 15 -17.40 19.82 -12.07
N ARG A 16 -18.53 19.89 -11.37
CA ARG A 16 -18.71 20.76 -10.19
C ARG A 16 -17.84 20.33 -9.01
N LEU A 17 -17.72 19.02 -8.78
CA LEU A 17 -16.86 18.46 -7.73
C LEU A 17 -15.37 18.71 -8.02
N ASP A 18 -14.95 18.60 -9.27
CA ASP A 18 -13.57 18.91 -9.70
C ASP A 18 -13.25 20.40 -9.53
N GLN A 19 -14.17 21.29 -9.88
CA GLN A 19 -14.02 22.73 -9.62
C GLN A 19 -13.91 23.02 -8.11
N ALA A 20 -14.72 22.36 -7.29
CA ALA A 20 -14.64 22.48 -5.83
C ALA A 20 -13.31 21.94 -5.29
N SER A 21 -12.82 20.82 -5.83
CA SER A 21 -11.52 20.24 -5.50
C SER A 21 -10.39 21.22 -5.82
N ALA A 22 -10.39 21.81 -7.02
CA ALA A 22 -9.39 22.79 -7.43
C ALA A 22 -9.38 24.06 -6.55
N ARG A 23 -10.55 24.52 -6.10
CA ARG A 23 -10.68 25.71 -5.24
C ARG A 23 -10.28 25.47 -3.79
N THR A 24 -10.53 24.27 -3.27
CA THR A 24 -10.34 23.94 -1.86
C THR A 24 -9.03 23.21 -1.58
N GLY A 25 -8.38 22.66 -2.62
CA GLY A 25 -7.23 21.78 -2.51
C GLY A 25 -7.57 20.39 -1.95
N MET A 26 -8.85 20.08 -1.74
CA MET A 26 -9.30 18.81 -1.18
C MET A 26 -9.68 17.83 -2.28
N PRO A 27 -9.30 16.54 -2.18
CA PRO A 27 -9.74 15.54 -3.14
C PRO A 27 -11.27 15.43 -3.20
N VAL A 28 -11.83 15.18 -4.38
CA VAL A 28 -13.28 15.00 -4.61
C VAL A 28 -13.91 14.02 -3.61
N ASN A 29 -13.26 12.89 -3.33
CA ASN A 29 -13.75 11.92 -2.35
C ASN A 29 -13.89 12.50 -0.94
N SER A 30 -12.99 13.40 -0.53
CA SER A 30 -13.05 14.07 0.77
C SER A 30 -14.17 15.10 0.81
N ILE A 31 -14.42 15.79 -0.30
CA ILE A 31 -15.55 16.73 -0.45
C ILE A 31 -16.88 15.97 -0.35
N VAL A 32 -17.01 14.86 -1.08
CA VAL A 32 -18.23 14.02 -1.05
C VAL A 32 -18.49 13.47 0.36
N ILE A 33 -17.46 12.97 1.04
CA ILE A 33 -17.61 12.45 2.41
C ILE A 33 -18.01 13.56 3.38
N ALA A 34 -17.37 14.73 3.29
CA ALA A 34 -17.72 15.87 4.13
C ALA A 34 -19.19 16.28 3.91
N ALA A 35 -19.62 16.37 2.65
CA ALA A 35 -21.01 16.67 2.30
C ALA A 35 -22.00 15.62 2.81
N CYS A 36 -21.66 14.32 2.71
CA CYS A 36 -22.49 13.24 3.24
C CYS A 36 -22.60 13.28 4.77
N LEU A 37 -21.49 13.51 5.48
CA LEU A 37 -21.49 13.61 6.94
C LEU A 37 -22.28 14.83 7.41
N GLU A 38 -22.12 15.96 6.73
CA GLU A 38 -22.91 17.16 6.99
C GLU A 38 -24.39 16.93 6.72
N TRP A 39 -24.75 16.27 5.62
CA TRP A 39 -26.13 15.91 5.32
C TRP A 39 -26.71 14.98 6.39
N MET A 40 -25.96 13.94 6.80
CA MET A 40 -26.39 13.01 7.85
C MET A 40 -26.59 13.73 9.18
N GLN A 41 -25.69 14.62 9.58
CA GLN A 41 -25.85 15.40 10.81
C GLN A 41 -27.07 16.31 10.78
N ARG A 42 -27.38 16.90 9.61
CA ARG A 42 -28.57 17.73 9.40
C ARG A 42 -29.88 16.94 9.36
N HIS A 43 -29.83 15.65 9.04
CA HIS A 43 -31.01 14.81 8.77
C HIS A 43 -30.97 13.46 9.50
N THR A 44 -30.31 13.38 10.66
CA THR A 44 -30.29 12.14 11.46
C THR A 44 -31.72 11.91 11.97
N PRO A 45 -32.41 10.83 11.56
CA PRO A 45 -33.76 10.59 12.05
C PRO A 45 -33.71 10.19 13.52
N VAL A 46 -34.54 10.82 14.34
CA VAL A 46 -34.76 10.44 15.73
C VAL A 46 -35.51 9.09 15.72
N PRO A 47 -35.19 8.12 16.59
CA PRO A 47 -35.86 6.82 16.57
C PRO A 47 -37.38 6.97 16.78
N GLY A 48 -38.18 6.75 15.74
CA GLY A 48 -39.64 6.76 15.80
C GLY A 48 -40.36 7.51 14.66
N GLU A 49 -39.70 8.42 13.93
CA GLU A 49 -40.34 9.17 12.85
C GLU A 49 -39.99 8.60 11.47
N THR A 50 -41.02 8.13 10.77
CA THR A 50 -40.90 7.59 9.40
C THR A 50 -41.38 8.64 8.39
N ARG A 51 -40.55 8.86 7.35
CA ARG A 51 -40.71 9.67 6.11
C ARG A 51 -40.36 11.16 6.19
N VAL A 52 -39.38 11.53 5.35
CA VAL A 52 -39.12 12.92 4.96
C VAL A 52 -39.49 13.06 3.47
N ASP A 53 -40.58 13.77 3.19
CA ASP A 53 -40.87 14.31 1.86
C ASP A 53 -40.13 15.64 1.72
N VAL A 54 -39.37 15.83 0.64
CA VAL A 54 -38.48 16.99 0.50
C VAL A 54 -39.02 17.96 -0.53
N ASN A 55 -39.47 19.12 -0.07
CA ASN A 55 -39.56 20.30 -0.92
C ASN A 55 -39.40 21.55 -0.04
N LEU A 56 -38.34 22.35 -0.25
CA LEU A 56 -38.14 23.59 0.50
C LEU A 56 -37.82 24.82 -0.38
N PRO A 57 -38.34 26.00 0.01
CA PRO A 57 -38.52 27.18 -0.85
C PRO A 57 -37.35 28.18 -0.72
N PRO A 58 -37.44 29.40 -1.32
CA PRO A 58 -36.32 30.28 -1.69
C PRO A 58 -35.35 30.77 -0.59
N GLU A 59 -35.66 30.57 0.69
CA GLU A 59 -34.82 30.90 1.84
C GLU A 59 -33.69 29.88 2.09
N ALA A 60 -33.20 29.26 1.01
CA ALA A 60 -31.89 28.63 0.87
C ALA A 60 -30.70 29.54 1.24
N ARG A 61 -30.80 30.40 2.26
CA ARG A 61 -29.80 31.42 2.53
C ARG A 61 -29.33 31.34 3.97
N LEU A 62 -28.07 30.92 4.04
CA LEU A 62 -27.26 30.65 5.20
C LEU A 62 -26.83 31.94 5.89
N THR A 63 -26.89 31.97 7.23
CA THR A 63 -26.22 32.97 8.05
C THR A 63 -25.20 32.30 8.97
N VAL A 64 -24.05 32.05 8.36
CA VAL A 64 -22.71 31.77 8.95
C VAL A 64 -22.42 30.31 9.36
N PRO A 65 -21.41 29.67 8.73
CA PRO A 65 -20.92 28.34 9.11
C PRO A 65 -19.73 28.40 10.10
N PRO A 66 -19.36 27.27 10.74
CA PRO A 66 -18.14 27.19 11.55
C PRO A 66 -16.88 27.28 10.67
N ARG A 67 -15.77 27.75 11.26
CA ARG A 67 -14.51 28.01 10.55
C ARG A 67 -13.94 26.75 9.89
N TRP A 68 -13.44 26.91 8.67
CA TRP A 68 -12.79 25.89 7.84
C TRP A 68 -11.73 25.04 8.55
N ALA A 69 -11.07 25.59 9.59
CA ALA A 69 -10.10 24.88 10.41
C ALA A 69 -10.70 23.68 11.18
N THR A 70 -11.92 23.80 11.68
CA THR A 70 -12.61 22.74 12.44
C THR A 70 -13.01 21.59 11.52
N LEU A 71 -13.47 21.91 10.31
CA LEU A 71 -13.76 20.93 9.27
C LEU A 71 -12.49 20.24 8.78
N ARG A 72 -11.40 20.99 8.56
CA ARG A 72 -10.10 20.42 8.18
C ARG A 72 -9.59 19.42 9.22
N ARG A 73 -9.67 19.77 10.51
CA ARG A 73 -9.31 18.88 11.63
C ARG A 73 -10.17 17.62 11.66
N ALA A 74 -11.48 17.76 11.49
CA ALA A 74 -12.41 16.63 11.47
C ALA A 74 -12.20 15.72 10.25
N VAL A 75 -11.89 16.29 9.09
CA VAL A 75 -11.53 15.57 7.87
C VAL A 75 -10.18 14.86 8.02
N GLU A 76 -9.16 15.50 8.58
CA GLU A 76 -7.86 14.87 8.85
C GLU A 76 -7.99 13.65 9.78
N VAL A 77 -8.83 13.76 10.80
CA VAL A 77 -9.11 12.67 11.76
C VAL A 77 -9.97 11.57 11.12
N ALA A 78 -11.00 11.92 10.35
CA ALA A 78 -11.94 10.96 9.76
C ALA A 78 -11.40 10.28 8.50
N VAL A 79 -10.54 10.96 7.73
CA VAL A 79 -9.92 10.40 6.51
C VAL A 79 -8.75 9.49 6.88
N GLY A 80 -8.11 9.69 8.05
CA GLY A 80 -6.78 9.14 8.31
C GLY A 80 -5.79 9.61 7.25
N LYS A 81 -4.50 9.29 7.39
CA LYS A 81 -3.62 9.34 6.21
C LYS A 81 -4.14 8.27 5.23
N ARG A 82 -4.96 8.65 4.24
CA ARG A 82 -5.26 7.74 3.14
C ARG A 82 -3.96 7.48 2.40
N PRO A 83 -3.49 6.23 2.26
CA PRO A 83 -2.52 5.92 1.23
C PRO A 83 -3.16 6.35 -0.09
N THR A 84 -2.46 7.19 -0.83
CA THR A 84 -2.86 7.61 -2.17
C THR A 84 -3.19 6.38 -3.00
N THR A 85 -4.21 6.44 -3.85
CA THR A 85 -4.48 5.42 -4.88
C THR A 85 -3.38 5.38 -5.97
N GLY A 86 -2.24 6.04 -5.76
CA GLY A 86 -0.96 5.60 -6.31
C GLY A 86 -0.28 4.72 -5.27
N MET A 87 -0.05 3.45 -5.61
CA MET A 87 0.89 2.57 -4.90
C MET A 87 2.09 3.44 -4.49
N TYR A 88 2.31 3.57 -3.18
CA TYR A 88 3.21 4.47 -2.44
C TYR A 88 4.24 5.25 -3.27
N PRO A 89 4.53 6.53 -2.95
CA PRO A 89 5.29 7.42 -3.83
C PRO A 89 6.57 6.73 -4.32
N PHE A 90 6.61 6.35 -5.59
CA PHE A 90 7.68 5.52 -6.15
C PHE A 90 9.05 6.20 -5.98
N GLU A 91 9.05 7.53 -5.87
CA GLU A 91 10.20 8.39 -5.59
C GLU A 91 10.86 8.13 -4.23
N ARG A 92 10.12 7.57 -3.26
CA ARG A 92 10.63 7.25 -1.93
C ARG A 92 11.33 5.89 -1.84
N PHE A 93 11.50 5.18 -2.95
CA PHE A 93 12.36 4.02 -3.06
C PHE A 93 13.74 4.41 -3.60
N THR A 94 14.78 3.69 -3.17
CA THR A 94 16.12 3.73 -3.78
C THR A 94 16.06 3.18 -5.22
N SER A 95 17.09 3.40 -6.04
CA SER A 95 17.08 2.86 -7.41
C SER A 95 17.10 1.33 -7.38
N HIS A 96 17.90 0.74 -6.48
CA HIS A 96 17.93 -0.71 -6.24
C HIS A 96 16.58 -1.26 -5.75
N ALA A 97 15.86 -0.56 -4.86
CA ALA A 97 14.55 -1.02 -4.42
C ALA A 97 13.51 -1.02 -5.56
N LYS A 98 13.56 -0.03 -6.47
CA LYS A 98 12.72 0.00 -7.68
C LYS A 98 13.07 -1.14 -8.62
N GLU A 99 14.36 -1.43 -8.77
CA GLU A 99 14.86 -2.52 -9.58
C GLU A 99 14.41 -3.88 -9.03
N LEU A 100 14.54 -4.13 -7.72
CA LEU A 100 14.02 -5.31 -7.05
C LEU A 100 12.53 -5.52 -7.33
N LEU A 101 11.70 -4.48 -7.22
CA LEU A 101 10.27 -4.58 -7.53
C LEU A 101 10.00 -4.93 -9.00
N THR A 102 10.84 -4.43 -9.92
CA THR A 102 10.78 -4.75 -11.36
C THR A 102 11.22 -6.19 -11.63
N LEU A 103 12.26 -6.65 -10.96
CA LEU A 103 12.72 -8.03 -11.01
C LEU A 103 11.69 -9.00 -10.43
N ALA A 104 10.96 -8.61 -9.37
CA ALA A 104 9.87 -9.41 -8.81
C ALA A 104 8.72 -9.62 -9.82
N GLN A 105 8.39 -8.58 -10.60
CA GLN A 105 7.44 -8.73 -11.71
C GLN A 105 7.99 -9.69 -12.79
N THR A 106 9.29 -9.59 -13.08
CA THR A 106 9.96 -10.44 -14.07
C THR A 106 10.00 -11.91 -13.64
N GLU A 107 10.28 -12.20 -12.37
CA GLU A 107 10.25 -13.57 -11.83
C GLU A 107 8.83 -14.16 -11.90
N ALA A 108 7.80 -13.36 -11.61
CA ALA A 108 6.41 -13.78 -11.77
C ALA A 108 6.06 -14.14 -13.23
N LEU A 109 6.50 -13.32 -14.19
CA LEU A 109 6.31 -13.56 -15.63
C LEU A 109 7.02 -14.82 -16.10
N LYS A 110 8.31 -14.99 -15.72
CA LYS A 110 9.11 -16.16 -16.08
C LYS A 110 8.47 -17.46 -15.56
N ALA A 111 7.90 -17.42 -14.37
CA ALA A 111 7.23 -18.56 -13.76
C ALA A 111 5.78 -18.77 -14.26
N GLY A 112 5.24 -17.86 -15.09
CA GLY A 112 3.91 -17.98 -15.69
C GLY A 112 2.76 -17.60 -14.75
N TYR A 113 3.02 -16.82 -13.70
CA TYR A 113 1.98 -16.35 -12.77
C TYR A 113 1.31 -15.07 -13.27
N SER A 114 0.01 -14.95 -13.01
CA SER A 114 -0.79 -13.74 -13.25
C SER A 114 -0.73 -12.71 -12.13
N TYR A 115 0.11 -12.95 -11.13
CA TYR A 115 0.21 -12.15 -9.92
C TYR A 115 1.65 -12.03 -9.43
N ILE A 116 1.95 -10.96 -8.69
CA ILE A 116 3.21 -10.81 -7.94
C ILE A 116 2.94 -11.20 -6.49
N GLY A 117 3.50 -12.33 -6.06
CA GLY A 117 3.52 -12.77 -4.68
C GLY A 117 4.80 -12.36 -3.95
N THR A 118 4.83 -12.64 -2.65
CA THR A 118 5.99 -12.38 -1.78
C THR A 118 7.21 -13.20 -2.17
N GLU A 119 6.98 -14.40 -2.71
CA GLU A 119 7.98 -15.32 -3.25
C GLU A 119 8.79 -14.71 -4.39
N HIS A 120 8.14 -13.95 -5.28
CA HIS A 120 8.84 -13.28 -6.37
C HIS A 120 9.67 -12.10 -5.87
N MET A 121 9.20 -11.41 -4.81
CA MET A 121 10.01 -10.38 -4.15
C MET A 121 11.25 -10.97 -3.49
N LEU A 122 11.13 -12.15 -2.87
CA LEU A 122 12.26 -12.84 -2.26
C LEU A 122 13.26 -13.34 -3.30
N LEU A 123 12.82 -13.92 -4.41
CA LEU A 123 13.71 -14.28 -5.52
C LEU A 123 14.42 -13.05 -6.09
N ALA A 124 13.69 -11.95 -6.27
CA ALA A 124 14.25 -10.69 -6.75
C ALA A 124 15.26 -10.03 -5.78
N ALA A 125 15.24 -10.39 -4.49
CA ALA A 125 16.21 -9.89 -3.51
C ALA A 125 17.66 -10.31 -3.84
N PHE A 126 17.84 -11.35 -4.64
CA PHE A 126 19.14 -11.80 -5.17
C PHE A 126 19.50 -11.20 -6.53
N GLY A 127 18.67 -10.27 -7.05
CA GLY A 127 18.74 -9.78 -8.41
C GLY A 127 20.05 -9.07 -8.79
N ASP A 128 20.69 -8.42 -7.82
CA ASP A 128 22.00 -7.80 -7.96
C ASP A 128 22.80 -8.03 -6.66
N ALA A 129 24.09 -8.33 -6.78
CA ALA A 129 25.00 -8.50 -5.64
C ALA A 129 25.18 -7.20 -4.84
N GLU A 130 24.92 -6.04 -5.44
CA GLU A 130 24.98 -4.73 -4.78
C GLU A 130 23.75 -4.41 -3.93
N PHE A 131 22.65 -5.15 -4.10
CA PHE A 131 21.47 -5.00 -3.24
C PHE A 131 21.84 -5.27 -1.78
N GLN A 132 21.44 -4.37 -0.88
CA GLN A 132 21.54 -4.60 0.56
C GLN A 132 20.85 -5.90 0.97
N SER A 133 19.71 -6.24 0.36
CA SER A 133 19.03 -7.52 0.59
C SER A 133 19.88 -8.75 0.23
N ALA A 134 20.58 -8.73 -0.91
CA ALA A 134 21.50 -9.80 -1.31
C ALA A 134 22.68 -9.92 -0.34
N LYS A 135 23.27 -8.79 0.06
CA LYS A 135 24.37 -8.74 1.04
C LYS A 135 23.95 -9.30 2.40
N ILE A 136 22.75 -8.95 2.88
CA ILE A 136 22.18 -9.50 4.14
C ILE A 136 21.99 -11.02 4.03
N LEU A 137 21.38 -11.50 2.93
CA LEU A 137 21.14 -12.94 2.74
C LEU A 137 22.45 -13.73 2.64
N ALA A 138 23.46 -13.17 1.96
CA ALA A 138 24.80 -13.74 1.89
C ALA A 138 25.48 -13.80 3.27
N ALA A 139 25.38 -12.75 4.09
CA ALA A 139 25.90 -12.74 5.46
C ALA A 139 25.24 -13.81 6.35
N LEU A 140 23.97 -14.13 6.09
CA LEU A 140 23.24 -15.22 6.73
C LEU A 140 23.54 -16.61 6.13
N SER A 141 24.47 -16.70 5.18
CA SER A 141 24.81 -17.94 4.44
C SER A 141 23.63 -18.54 3.68
N ILE A 142 22.74 -17.69 3.16
CA ILE A 142 21.59 -18.09 2.36
C ILE A 142 21.87 -17.82 0.88
N GLU A 143 21.83 -18.88 0.08
CA GLU A 143 22.05 -18.82 -1.36
C GLU A 143 20.73 -18.81 -2.14
N GLU A 144 20.74 -18.14 -3.30
CA GLU A 144 19.57 -18.06 -4.19
C GLU A 144 19.05 -19.46 -4.56
N ALA A 145 19.96 -20.41 -4.82
CA ALA A 145 19.60 -21.78 -5.19
C ALA A 145 18.77 -22.48 -4.11
N ALA A 146 19.11 -22.28 -2.83
CA ALA A 146 18.36 -22.84 -1.70
C ALA A 146 16.97 -22.20 -1.58
N VAL A 147 16.89 -20.88 -1.74
CA VAL A 147 15.63 -20.13 -1.74
C VAL A 147 14.72 -20.56 -2.88
N ARG A 148 15.26 -20.71 -4.10
CA ARG A 148 14.51 -21.16 -5.28
C ARG A 148 13.96 -22.57 -5.07
N SER A 149 14.79 -23.49 -4.58
CA SER A 149 14.35 -24.86 -4.26
C SER A 149 13.23 -24.90 -3.22
N ALA A 150 13.34 -24.10 -2.14
CA ALA A 150 12.31 -24.03 -1.10
C ALA A 150 11.01 -23.39 -1.61
N THR A 151 11.12 -22.35 -2.44
CA THR A 151 9.99 -21.64 -3.04
C THR A 151 9.23 -22.54 -4.03
N ASP A 152 9.94 -23.27 -4.89
CA ASP A 152 9.34 -24.20 -5.86
C ASP A 152 8.57 -25.33 -5.16
N LYS A 153 9.09 -25.81 -4.02
CA LYS A 153 8.39 -26.79 -3.17
C LYS A 153 7.12 -26.22 -2.55
N ALA A 154 7.11 -24.94 -2.17
CA ALA A 154 5.99 -24.30 -1.49
C ALA A 154 4.83 -23.94 -2.43
N ILE A 155 5.11 -23.50 -3.66
CA ILE A 155 4.07 -23.04 -4.59
C ILE A 155 3.36 -24.22 -5.28
N GLY A 156 4.04 -25.36 -5.46
CA GLY A 156 3.54 -26.46 -6.25
C GLY A 156 3.42 -26.10 -7.74
N ARG A 157 3.20 -27.09 -8.62
CA ARG A 157 3.09 -26.85 -10.07
C ARG A 157 1.73 -26.24 -10.42
N HIS A 158 1.59 -24.92 -10.36
CA HIS A 158 0.46 -24.22 -10.95
C HIS A 158 0.84 -23.62 -12.32
N LYS A 159 0.54 -24.37 -13.39
CA LYS A 159 0.52 -23.79 -14.75
C LYS A 159 -0.80 -23.05 -14.91
N THR A 160 -0.75 -21.73 -14.92
CA THR A 160 -1.92 -20.91 -15.26
C THR A 160 -1.63 -20.05 -16.49
N SER A 161 -2.68 -19.80 -17.27
CA SER A 161 -2.62 -19.19 -18.60
C SER A 161 -1.87 -17.86 -18.66
N ILE A 162 -1.27 -17.57 -19.82
CA ILE A 162 -0.61 -16.31 -20.17
C ILE A 162 -1.50 -15.11 -19.77
N PRO A 163 -1.14 -14.32 -18.76
CA PRO A 163 -1.95 -13.21 -18.29
C PRO A 163 -1.73 -11.95 -19.14
N THR A 164 -2.80 -11.20 -19.42
CA THR A 164 -2.73 -9.89 -20.12
C THR A 164 -2.25 -8.75 -19.22
N ARG A 165 -2.27 -8.92 -17.89
CA ARG A 165 -1.78 -7.94 -16.92
C ARG A 165 -1.42 -8.63 -15.59
N ILE A 166 -0.22 -8.38 -15.08
CA ILE A 166 0.20 -8.84 -13.75
C ILE A 166 -0.14 -7.81 -12.68
N VAL A 167 -0.68 -8.29 -11.56
CA VAL A 167 -1.06 -7.45 -10.41
C VAL A 167 -0.39 -7.93 -9.12
N PRO A 168 0.07 -7.02 -8.24
CA PRO A 168 0.54 -7.40 -6.91
C PRO A 168 -0.60 -7.99 -6.08
N THR A 169 -0.30 -9.06 -5.33
CA THR A 169 -1.20 -9.62 -4.33
C THR A 169 -1.47 -8.62 -3.20
N SER A 170 -2.53 -8.85 -2.41
CA SER A 170 -2.81 -8.05 -1.20
C SER A 170 -1.63 -8.07 -0.21
N ARG A 171 -0.94 -9.21 -0.09
CA ARG A 171 0.24 -9.37 0.77
C ARG A 171 1.41 -8.51 0.32
N VAL A 172 1.69 -8.43 -0.98
CA VAL A 172 2.74 -7.53 -1.50
C VAL A 172 2.45 -6.07 -1.15
N LYS A 173 1.18 -5.65 -1.16
CA LYS A 173 0.81 -4.30 -0.70
C LYS A 173 1.13 -4.08 0.78
N VAL A 174 0.85 -5.08 1.63
CA VAL A 174 1.21 -5.06 3.06
C VAL A 174 2.72 -5.01 3.26
N VAL A 175 3.48 -5.81 2.51
CA VAL A 175 4.96 -5.76 2.55
C VAL A 175 5.47 -4.37 2.21
N ILE A 176 4.94 -3.73 1.17
CA ILE A 176 5.34 -2.37 0.81
C ILE A 176 4.99 -1.39 1.94
N GLU A 177 3.80 -1.46 2.54
CA GLU A 177 3.43 -0.64 3.71
C GLU A 177 4.40 -0.80 4.87
N LEU A 178 4.77 -2.05 5.18
CA LEU A 178 5.72 -2.36 6.24
C LEU A 178 7.10 -1.79 5.93
N ALA A 179 7.57 -1.89 4.69
CA ALA A 179 8.86 -1.34 4.28
C ALA A 179 8.93 0.19 4.50
N PHE A 180 7.84 0.91 4.22
CA PHE A 180 7.75 2.35 4.52
C PHE A 180 7.78 2.66 6.02
N LYS A 181 7.10 1.84 6.83
CA LYS A 181 7.11 2.01 8.30
C LYS A 181 8.51 1.76 8.85
N LEU A 182 9.16 0.68 8.42
CA LEU A 182 10.51 0.31 8.82
C LEU A 182 11.53 1.38 8.44
N CYS A 183 11.49 1.86 7.20
CA CYS A 183 12.32 2.97 6.73
C CYS A 183 12.13 4.24 7.58
N GLY A 184 10.88 4.60 7.87
CA GLY A 184 10.58 5.74 8.75
C GLY A 184 11.08 5.55 10.18
N SER A 185 10.99 4.34 10.73
CA SER A 185 11.50 3.99 12.06
C SER A 185 13.02 3.96 12.13
N ALA A 186 13.70 3.58 11.06
CA ALA A 186 15.16 3.62 10.94
C ALA A 186 15.70 5.05 10.75
N GLY A 187 14.84 5.99 10.36
CA GLY A 187 15.25 7.37 10.03
C GLY A 187 15.83 7.51 8.62
N ASP A 188 15.69 6.48 7.78
CA ASP A 188 16.24 6.48 6.43
C ASP A 188 15.41 7.36 5.48
N PRO A 189 16.07 8.04 4.52
CA PRO A 189 15.38 8.95 3.60
C PRO A 189 14.53 8.22 2.56
N LYS A 190 14.92 7.00 2.19
CA LYS A 190 14.29 6.18 1.15
C LYS A 190 14.25 4.70 1.55
N VAL A 191 13.24 4.00 1.05
CA VAL A 191 13.09 2.55 1.22
C VAL A 191 14.12 1.84 0.35
N SER A 192 15.02 1.12 1.01
CA SER A 192 16.07 0.27 0.40
C SER A 192 15.61 -1.16 0.15
N THR A 193 16.44 -1.96 -0.52
CA THR A 193 16.18 -3.40 -0.68
C THR A 193 16.19 -4.14 0.66
N GLY A 194 17.02 -3.72 1.63
CA GLY A 194 17.02 -4.27 2.99
C GLY A 194 15.69 -4.07 3.72
N HIS A 195 15.07 -2.90 3.58
CA HIS A 195 13.73 -2.63 4.12
C HIS A 195 12.66 -3.54 3.51
N LEU A 196 12.74 -3.81 2.22
CA LEU A 196 11.81 -4.72 1.54
C LEU A 196 11.98 -6.16 2.05
N LEU A 197 13.22 -6.63 2.22
CA LEU A 197 13.53 -7.94 2.79
C LEU A 197 13.01 -8.06 4.23
N LEU A 198 13.31 -7.07 5.08
CA LEU A 198 12.83 -7.05 6.45
C LEU A 198 11.30 -6.98 6.54
N ALA A 199 10.66 -6.25 5.64
CA ALA A 199 9.20 -6.18 5.54
C ALA A 199 8.58 -7.53 5.16
N VAL A 200 9.19 -8.29 4.25
CA VAL A 200 8.77 -9.65 3.90
C VAL A 200 8.84 -10.56 5.13
N ALA A 201 9.95 -10.53 5.86
CA ALA A 201 10.09 -11.31 7.10
C ALA A 201 9.10 -10.88 8.19
N THR A 202 8.77 -9.58 8.24
CA THR A 202 7.84 -9.00 9.23
C THR A 202 6.37 -9.29 8.92
N GLU A 203 5.98 -9.39 7.64
CA GLU A 203 4.62 -9.78 7.25
C GLU A 203 4.27 -11.18 7.75
N GLY A 204 5.26 -12.09 7.74
CA GLY A 204 5.26 -13.32 8.55
C GLY A 204 4.31 -14.43 8.11
N GLN A 205 3.52 -14.23 7.05
CA GLN A 205 2.44 -15.14 6.66
C GLN A 205 2.54 -15.57 5.19
N GLY A 206 3.35 -14.89 4.37
CA GLY A 206 3.55 -15.18 2.96
C GLY A 206 4.54 -16.32 2.72
N ILE A 207 4.56 -16.84 1.48
CA ILE A 207 5.47 -17.93 1.10
C ILE A 207 6.93 -17.54 1.38
N ALA A 208 7.31 -16.31 1.03
CA ALA A 208 8.66 -15.84 1.28
C ALA A 208 9.02 -15.77 2.77
N ALA A 209 8.09 -15.36 3.63
CA ALA A 209 8.32 -15.31 5.07
C ALA A 209 8.57 -16.72 5.64
N HIS A 210 7.81 -17.71 5.17
CA HIS A 210 8.02 -19.12 5.53
C HIS A 210 9.37 -19.64 5.03
N VAL A 211 9.71 -19.39 3.76
CA VAL A 211 11.02 -19.79 3.19
C VAL A 211 12.19 -19.17 3.95
N LEU A 212 12.12 -17.87 4.27
CA LEU A 212 13.14 -17.20 5.08
C LEU A 212 13.28 -17.84 6.46
N LYS A 213 12.16 -18.13 7.12
CA LYS A 213 12.15 -18.78 8.44
C LYS A 213 12.75 -20.18 8.39
N ASP A 214 12.40 -20.98 7.38
CA ASP A 214 12.89 -22.35 7.21
C ASP A 214 14.40 -22.39 6.92
N LEU A 215 14.92 -21.37 6.22
CA LEU A 215 16.35 -21.18 5.97
C LEU A 215 17.08 -20.46 7.13
N GLY A 216 16.37 -20.17 8.22
CA GLY A 216 16.95 -19.55 9.42
C GLY A 216 17.17 -18.04 9.34
N ALA A 217 16.69 -17.35 8.30
CA ALA A 217 16.65 -15.89 8.23
C ALA A 217 15.40 -15.35 8.93
N THR A 218 15.41 -15.38 10.26
CA THR A 218 14.34 -14.73 11.04
C THR A 218 14.44 -13.22 10.93
N LYS A 219 13.33 -12.55 11.24
CA LYS A 219 13.25 -11.08 11.29
C LYS A 219 14.39 -10.50 12.14
N GLU A 220 14.65 -11.06 13.31
CA GLU A 220 15.65 -10.57 14.26
C GLU A 220 17.08 -10.68 13.69
N ARG A 221 17.38 -11.76 12.95
CA ARG A 221 18.67 -11.93 12.29
C ARG A 221 18.83 -10.95 11.13
N ILE A 222 17.78 -10.75 10.32
CA ILE A 222 17.79 -9.75 9.26
C ILE A 222 17.98 -8.34 9.83
N GLU A 223 17.29 -7.98 10.93
CA GLU A 223 17.47 -6.70 11.61
C GLU A 223 18.91 -6.53 12.12
N SER A 224 19.48 -7.57 12.72
CA SER A 224 20.87 -7.56 13.19
C SER A 224 21.87 -7.34 12.05
N GLU A 225 21.75 -8.07 10.95
CA GLU A 225 22.63 -7.90 9.78
C GLU A 225 22.47 -6.52 9.15
N MET A 226 21.23 -6.03 9.04
CA MET A 226 20.94 -4.70 8.50
C MET A 226 21.56 -3.59 9.38
N ALA A 227 21.61 -3.77 10.71
CA ALA A 227 22.26 -2.84 11.62
C ALA A 227 23.80 -2.89 11.56
N GLN A 228 24.38 -4.04 11.22
CA GLN A 228 25.83 -4.21 11.08
C GLN A 228 26.36 -3.66 9.76
N GLN A 229 25.54 -3.67 8.71
CA GLN A 229 25.85 -2.99 7.47
C GLN A 229 25.59 -1.50 7.66
N LEU A 230 26.66 -0.68 7.76
CA LEU A 230 26.51 0.78 7.73
C LEU A 230 25.62 1.17 6.53
N PRO A 231 24.72 2.16 6.68
CA PRO A 231 23.88 2.62 5.59
C PRO A 231 24.77 3.25 4.51
N ALA A 232 25.27 2.44 3.59
CA ALA A 232 25.71 2.93 2.30
C ALA A 232 24.43 3.39 1.60
N PRO A 233 24.36 4.64 1.11
CA PRO A 233 23.22 5.07 0.34
C PRO A 233 23.15 4.20 -0.91
N GLU A 234 22.19 3.27 -0.96
CA GLU A 234 21.76 2.71 -2.24
C GLU A 234 21.30 3.90 -3.10
N ALA A 235 22.05 4.20 -4.16
CA ALA A 235 21.85 5.38 -5.00
C ALA A 235 20.41 5.48 -5.56
#